data_AF-A0A430DQK4-F1
#
_entry.id   AF-A0A430DQK4-F1
#
_cell.length_a   1.000
_cell.length_b   1.000
_cell.length_c   1.000
_cell.angle_alpha   90.00
_cell.angle_beta   90.00
_cell.angle_gamma   90.00
#
_symmetry.space_group_name_H-M   'P 1'
#
loop_
_entity.id
_entity.type
_entity.pdbx_description
1 polymer ?
#
loop_
_entity_poly.entity_id
_entity_poly.type
_entity_poly.pdbx_seq_one_letter_code
_entity_poly.pdbx_strand_id
1 'polypeptide(L)' 'MDNETILAATALAREALALLDSVGASTSACFLQQAIDVMTDAPIPTTIEEVEAAFATPECAALLERLERY' A
#
# COMPACT_ATOMS: atom_id res chain seq x y z
N MET A 1 -21.83 4.25 -7.53
CA MET A 1 -20.92 3.38 -8.31
C MET A 1 -21.30 1.96 -7.96
N ASP A 2 -21.52 1.09 -8.95
CA ASP A 2 -21.79 -0.32 -8.64
C ASP A 2 -20.50 -1.01 -8.12
N ASN A 3 -20.67 -2.13 -7.44
CA ASN A 3 -19.55 -2.84 -6.78
C ASN A 3 -18.52 -3.35 -7.81
N GLU A 4 -18.96 -3.67 -9.02
CA GLU A 4 -18.11 -4.11 -10.13
C GLU A 4 -17.20 -2.99 -10.64
N THR A 5 -17.70 -1.76 -10.71
CA THR A 5 -16.89 -0.59 -11.09
C THR A 5 -15.84 -0.26 -10.03
N ILE A 6 -16.15 -0.42 -8.73
CA ILE A 6 -15.15 -0.24 -7.65
C ILE A 6 -14.02 -1.26 -7.81
N LEU A 7 -14.36 -2.54 -7.99
CA LEU A 7 -13.37 -3.61 -8.16
C LEU A 7 -12.47 -3.39 -9.37
N ALA A 8 -13.05 -3.01 -10.52
CA ALA A 8 -12.28 -2.71 -11.72
C ALA A 8 -11.35 -1.49 -11.53
N ALA A 9 -11.84 -0.43 -10.88
CA ALA A 9 -11.04 0.76 -10.59
C ALA A 9 -9.89 0.46 -9.62
N THR A 10 -10.13 -0.36 -8.59
CA THR A 10 -9.10 -0.82 -7.65
C THR A 10 -8.05 -1.68 -8.36
N ALA A 11 -8.46 -2.56 -9.29
CA ALA A 11 -7.52 -3.39 -10.06
C ALA A 11 -6.57 -2.52 -10.92
N LEU A 12 -7.12 -1.55 -11.66
CA LEU A 12 -6.34 -0.62 -12.46
C LEU A 12 -5.40 0.24 -11.60
N ALA A 13 -5.87 0.70 -10.44
CA ALA A 13 -5.06 1.47 -9.52
C ALA A 13 -3.87 0.64 -8.98
N ARG A 14 -4.07 -0.65 -8.68
CA ARG A 14 -2.99 -1.56 -8.26
C ARG A 14 -1.98 -1.81 -9.39
N GLU A 15 -2.41 -1.94 -10.64
CA GLU A 15 -1.49 -2.04 -11.78
C GLU A 15 -0.67 -0.76 -11.95
N ALA A 16 -1.29 0.40 -11.85
CA ALA A 16 -0.59 1.69 -11.91
C ALA A 16 0.41 1.85 -10.75
N LEU A 17 0.09 1.36 -9.55
CA LEU A 17 1.00 1.36 -8.41
C LEU A 17 2.25 0.53 -8.70
N ALA A 18 2.09 -0.68 -9.23
CA ALA A 18 3.22 -1.53 -9.61
C ALA A 18 4.13 -0.87 -10.68
N LEU A 19 3.55 -0.12 -11.62
CA LEU A 19 4.33 0.64 -12.60
C LEU A 19 5.11 1.78 -11.94
N LEU A 20 4.51 2.52 -11.01
CA LEU A 20 5.19 3.60 -10.27
C LEU A 20 6.34 3.07 -9.42
N ASP A 21 6.15 1.92 -8.77
CA ASP A 21 7.21 1.24 -8.02
C ASP A 21 8.36 0.81 -8.93
N SER A 22 8.04 0.31 -10.13
CA SER A 22 9.06 -0.14 -11.10
C SER A 22 10.01 0.97 -11.57
N VAL A 23 9.54 2.23 -11.54
CA VAL A 23 10.34 3.41 -11.91
C VAL A 23 10.87 4.19 -10.70
N GLY A 24 10.64 3.70 -9.48
CA GLY A 24 11.07 4.35 -8.24
C GLY A 24 10.35 5.67 -7.94
N ALA A 25 9.12 5.86 -8.44
CA ALA A 25 8.32 7.06 -8.20
C ALA A 25 7.60 6.99 -6.83
N SER A 26 8.37 6.87 -5.76
CA SER A 26 7.90 6.51 -4.41
C SER A 26 6.82 7.46 -3.86
N THR A 27 6.93 8.76 -4.13
CA THR A 27 5.92 9.74 -3.67
C THR A 27 4.59 9.56 -4.39
N SER A 28 4.61 9.35 -5.71
CA SER A 28 3.40 9.09 -6.49
C SER A 28 2.77 7.75 -6.14
N ALA A 29 3.61 6.72 -5.90
CA ALA A 29 3.17 5.41 -5.43
C ALA A 29 2.47 5.52 -4.06
N CYS A 30 3.02 6.28 -3.12
CA CYS A 30 2.41 6.54 -1.82
C CYS A 30 1.01 7.20 -1.95
N PHE A 31 0.88 8.25 -2.76
CA PHE A 31 -0.42 8.89 -2.98
C PHE A 31 -1.43 7.95 -3.64
N LEU A 32 -0.99 7.12 -4.59
CA LEU A 32 -1.87 6.16 -5.25
C LEU A 32 -2.30 5.04 -4.31
N GLN A 33 -1.40 4.54 -3.46
CA GLN A 33 -1.74 3.57 -2.41
C GLN A 33 -2.78 4.15 -1.44
N GLN A 34 -2.59 5.39 -0.98
CA GLN A 34 -3.56 6.06 -0.10
C GLN A 34 -4.93 6.26 -0.78
N ALA A 35 -4.97 6.52 -2.09
CA ALA A 35 -6.22 6.59 -2.84
C ALA A 35 -6.92 5.23 -2.93
N ILE A 36 -6.16 4.14 -3.15
CA ILE A 36 -6.69 2.76 -3.12
C ILE A 36 -7.30 2.46 -1.76
N ASP A 37 -6.61 2.80 -0.68
CA ASP A 37 -7.06 2.55 0.69
C ASP A 37 -8.41 3.24 0.95
N VAL A 38 -8.56 4.49 0.54
CA VAL A 38 -9.84 5.23 0.62
C VAL A 38 -10.94 4.58 -0.23
N MET A 39 -10.60 4.12 -1.44
CA MET A 39 -11.57 3.46 -2.34
C MET A 39 -12.05 2.11 -1.81
N THR A 40 -11.20 1.39 -1.07
CA THR A 40 -11.51 0.07 -0.51
C THR A 40 -11.99 0.10 0.93
N ASP A 41 -12.19 1.30 1.50
CA ASP A 41 -12.52 1.51 2.91
C ASP A 41 -11.54 0.77 3.84
N ALA A 42 -10.25 0.82 3.48
CA ALA A 42 -9.21 0.18 4.27
C ALA A 42 -9.10 0.88 5.63
N PRO A 43 -8.94 0.13 6.73
CA PRO A 43 -8.81 0.72 8.05
C PRO A 43 -7.55 1.61 8.08
N ILE A 44 -7.75 2.90 8.34
CA ILE A 44 -6.66 3.86 8.53
C ILE A 44 -6.16 3.70 9.97
N PRO A 45 -4.90 3.32 10.17
CA PRO A 45 -4.31 3.26 11.51
C PRO A 45 -4.39 4.64 12.18
N THR A 46 -4.95 4.68 13.38
CA THR A 46 -5.06 5.88 14.21
C THR A 46 -4.13 5.84 15.42
N THR A 47 -3.61 4.66 15.76
CA THR A 47 -2.62 4.46 16.83
C THR A 47 -1.29 3.97 16.27
N ILE A 48 -0.22 4.11 17.07
CA ILE A 48 1.12 3.62 16.70
C ILE A 48 1.10 2.09 16.60
N GLU A 49 0.39 1.42 17.52
CA GLU A 49 0.24 -0.03 17.55
C GLU A 49 -0.48 -0.55 16.29
N GLU A 50 -1.46 0.18 15.77
CA GLU A 50 -2.15 -0.15 14.52
C GLU A 50 -1.22 0.02 13.30
N VAL A 51 -0.36 1.03 13.32
CA VAL A 51 0.67 1.20 12.28
C VAL A 51 1.66 0.04 12.35
N GLU A 52 2.20 -0.26 13.52
CA GLU A 52 3.13 -1.38 13.71
C GLU A 52 2.52 -2.71 13.27
N ALA A 53 1.24 -2.95 13.59
CA ALA A 53 0.53 -4.14 13.14
C ALA A 53 0.35 -4.19 11.61
N ALA A 54 0.06 -3.05 10.96
CA ALA A 54 -0.05 -2.96 9.51
C ALA A 54 1.31 -3.20 8.80
N PHE A 55 2.42 -2.84 9.47
CA PHE A 55 3.79 -3.09 9.00
C PHE A 55 4.38 -4.43 9.49
N ALA A 56 3.67 -5.18 10.33
CA ALA A 56 4.10 -6.50 10.82
C ALA A 56 3.85 -7.62 9.80
N THR A 57 4.18 -7.37 8.54
CA THR A 57 4.10 -8.37 7.46
C THR A 57 5.42 -9.11 7.32
N PRO A 58 5.41 -10.38 6.84
CA PRO A 58 6.64 -11.12 6.55
C PRO A 58 7.59 -10.37 5.63
N GLU A 59 7.06 -9.61 4.66
CA GLU A 59 7.81 -8.82 3.70
C GLU A 59 8.51 -7.62 4.37
N CYS A 60 7.83 -6.90 5.25
CA CYS A 60 8.41 -5.79 6.00
C CYS A 60 9.46 -6.29 7.01
N ALA A 61 9.20 -7.41 7.67
CA ALA A 61 10.18 -8.05 8.56
C ALA A 61 11.46 -8.44 7.81
N ALA A 62 11.34 -9.02 6.62
CA ALA A 62 12.49 -9.38 5.78
C ALA A 62 13.29 -8.16 5.28
N LEU A 63 12.63 -7.02 5.05
CA LEU A 63 13.29 -5.75 4.71
C LEU A 63 14.04 -5.16 5.91
N LEU A 64 13.44 -5.17 7.10
CA LEU A 64 14.08 -4.71 8.34
C LEU A 64 15.31 -5.54 8.69
N GLU A 65 15.21 -6.88 8.62
CA GLU A 65 16.33 -7.78 8.91
C GLU A 65 17.52 -7.55 7.95
N ARG A 66 17.25 -7.14 6.71
CA ARG A 66 18.30 -6.78 5.74
C ARG A 66 18.99 -5.46 6.07
N LEU A 67 18.26 -4.50 6.64
CA LEU A 67 18.81 -3.19 7.01
C LEU A 67 19.66 -3.27 8.28
N GLU A 68 19.29 -4.12 9.24
CA GLU A 68 20.05 -4.31 10.50
C GLU A 68 21.40 -5.03 10.33
N ARG A 69 21.64 -5.66 9.17
CA ARG A 69 22.89 -6.35 8.84
C ARG A 69 23.95 -5.43 8.19
N TYR A 70 23.66 -4.14 8.00
CA TYR A 70 24.57 -3.11 7.49
C TYR A 70 24.91 -2.09 8.57
#